data_AF-A0A960LQJ8-F1
#
_entry.id   AF-A0A960LQJ8-F1
#
_cell.length_a   1.000
_cell.length_b   1.000
_cell.length_c   1.000
_cell.angle_alpha   90.00
_cell.angle_beta   90.00
_cell.angle_gamma   90.00
#
_symmetry.space_group_name_H-M   'P 1'
#
loop_
_entity.id
_entity.type
_entity.pdbx_description
1 polymer ?
#
loop_
_entity_poly.entity_id
_entity_poly.type
_entity_poly.pdbx_seq_one_letter_code
_entity_poly.pdbx_strand_id
1 'polypeptide(L)' 'GIRTAKEALQYLVMVKETLGDDWLTPDLFRFGASSLLRDVEFQIAKMADGNYQGGDYFSLG' A
#
# COMPACT_ATOMS: atom_id res chain seq x y z
N GLY A 1 -1.76 -10.27 -8.11
CA GLY A 1 -1.06 -9.75 -6.91
C GLY A 1 -1.73 -8.46 -6.48
N ILE A 2 -1.55 -8.07 -5.22
CA ILE A 2 -2.06 -6.81 -4.66
C ILE A 2 -1.34 -5.64 -5.35
N ARG A 3 -2.09 -4.62 -5.78
CA ARG A 3 -1.54 -3.53 -6.60
C ARG A 3 -1.64 -2.17 -5.96
N THR A 4 -2.58 -1.99 -5.02
CA THR A 4 -2.86 -0.66 -4.44
C THR A 4 -2.77 -0.64 -2.93
N ALA A 5 -2.46 0.52 -2.35
CA ALA A 5 -2.46 0.77 -0.91
C ALA A 5 -3.85 0.47 -0.29
N LYS A 6 -4.93 0.75 -1.03
CA LYS A 6 -6.30 0.46 -0.58
C LYS A 6 -6.54 -1.04 -0.44
N GLU A 7 -6.16 -1.84 -1.44
CA GLU A 7 -6.25 -3.30 -1.37
C GLU A 7 -5.37 -3.83 -0.22
N ALA A 8 -4.14 -3.32 -0.07
CA ALA A 8 -3.25 -3.73 1.01
C ALA A 8 -3.87 -3.49 2.39
N LEU A 9 -4.56 -2.36 2.59
CA LEU A 9 -5.28 -2.08 3.83
C LEU A 9 -6.39 -3.11 4.10
N GLN A 10 -7.15 -3.51 3.07
CA GLN A 10 -8.18 -4.54 3.22
C GLN A 10 -7.59 -5.89 3.66
N TYR A 11 -6.42 -6.24 3.13
CA TYR A 11 -5.69 -7.44 3.55
C TYR A 11 -5.20 -7.35 5.00
N LEU A 12 -4.66 -6.21 5.42
CA LEU A 12 -4.23 -6.00 6.81
C LEU A 12 -5.40 -6.09 7.78
N VAL A 13 -6.56 -5.52 7.43
CA VAL A 13 -7.79 -5.66 8.22
C VAL A 13 -8.21 -7.12 8.30
N MET A 14 -8.21 -7.85 7.19
CA MET A 14 -8.55 -9.29 7.20
C MET A 14 -7.62 -10.09 8.12
N VAL A 15 -6.30 -9.85 8.05
CA VAL A 15 -5.32 -10.50 8.91
C VAL A 15 -5.60 -10.17 10.38
N LYS A 16 -5.81 -8.89 10.70
CA LYS A 16 -6.13 -8.44 12.04
C LYS A 16 -7.38 -9.12 12.60
N GLU A 17 -8.49 -9.09 11.86
CA GLU A 17 -9.77 -9.63 12.32
C GLU A 17 -9.74 -11.15 12.47
N THR A 18 -8.90 -11.84 11.69
CA THR A 18 -8.84 -13.31 11.68
C THR A 18 -7.81 -13.86 12.68
N LEU A 19 -6.68 -13.18 12.83
CA LEU A 19 -5.50 -13.71 13.55
C LEU A 19 -5.05 -12.83 14.72
N GLY A 20 -5.62 -11.63 14.86
CA GLY A 20 -5.26 -10.66 15.89
C GLY A 20 -4.11 -9.74 15.51
N ASP A 21 -3.86 -8.76 16.37
CA ASP A 21 -2.86 -7.70 16.14
C ASP A 21 -1.42 -8.22 16.11
N ASP A 22 -1.11 -9.30 16.84
CA ASP A 22 0.24 -9.90 16.91
C ASP A 22 0.76 -10.33 15.53
N TRP A 23 -0.16 -10.65 14.59
CA TRP A 23 0.16 -11.05 13.23
C TRP A 23 0.52 -9.89 12.30
N LEU A 24 0.30 -8.63 12.72
CA LEU A 24 0.64 -7.44 11.94
C LEU A 24 2.13 -7.07 12.08
N THR A 25 2.99 -8.07 12.03
CA THR A 25 4.44 -7.92 12.11
C THR A 25 5.09 -8.47 10.84
N PRO A 26 6.22 -7.90 10.39
CA PRO A 26 6.90 -8.38 9.19
C PRO A 26 7.44 -9.80 9.32
N ASP A 27 7.56 -10.35 10.53
CA ASP A 27 7.98 -11.75 10.72
C ASP A 27 6.86 -12.75 10.43
N LEU A 28 5.61 -12.34 10.65
CA LEU A 28 4.42 -13.20 10.52
C LEU A 28 3.60 -12.90 9.25
N PHE A 29 3.67 -11.67 8.74
CA PHE A 29 2.93 -11.27 7.53
C PHE A 29 3.73 -10.30 6.65
N ARG A 30 3.74 -10.56 5.33
CA ARG A 30 4.48 -9.76 4.33
C ARG A 30 3.72 -9.66 3.02
N PHE A 31 3.82 -8.52 2.35
CA PHE A 31 3.40 -8.38 0.95
C PHE A 31 4.56 -8.65 0.00
N GLY A 32 4.42 -9.66 -0.86
CA GLY A 32 5.30 -9.87 -2.01
C GLY A 32 4.72 -9.20 -3.26
N ALA A 33 4.83 -7.87 -3.39
CA ALA A 33 4.22 -7.14 -4.51
C ALA A 33 5.02 -5.89 -4.93
N SER A 34 5.63 -5.93 -6.11
CA SER A 34 6.39 -4.80 -6.67
C SER A 34 5.50 -3.65 -7.13
N SER A 35 4.32 -3.93 -7.68
CA SER A 35 3.35 -2.90 -8.05
C SER A 35 2.79 -2.15 -6.84
N LEU A 36 2.60 -2.86 -5.71
CA LEU A 36 2.14 -2.25 -4.46
C LEU A 36 3.17 -1.27 -3.90
N LEU A 37 4.45 -1.63 -3.93
CA LEU A 37 5.52 -0.74 -3.46
C LEU A 37 5.47 0.61 -4.18
N ARG A 38 5.40 0.59 -5.52
CA ARG A 38 5.30 1.81 -6.33
C ARG A 38 4.06 2.63 -6.01
N ASP A 39 2.90 1.99 -5.82
CA ASP A 39 1.68 2.70 -5.45
C ASP A 39 1.79 3.38 -4.08
N VAL A 40 2.38 2.70 -3.09
CA VAL A 40 2.62 3.27 -1.75
C VAL A 40 3.58 4.46 -1.81
N GLU A 41 4.66 4.37 -2.59
CA GLU A 41 5.58 5.49 -2.82
C GLU A 41 4.84 6.71 -3.39
N PHE A 42 3.96 6.51 -4.38
CA PHE A 42 3.14 7.59 -4.93
C PHE A 42 2.16 8.17 -3.91
N GLN A 43 1.52 7.35 -3.07
CA GLN A 43 0.65 7.86 -2.02
C GLN A 43 1.42 8.70 -0.98
N ILE A 44 2.63 8.28 -0.61
CA ILE A 44 3.48 9.02 0.33
C ILE A 44 3.90 10.37 -0.27
N ALA A 45 4.38 10.38 -1.52
CA ALA A 45 4.73 11.61 -2.23
C ALA A 45 3.54 12.57 -2.33
N LYS A 46 2.35 12.04 -2.67
CA LYS A 46 1.10 12.81 -2.72
C LYS A 46 0.75 13.44 -1.36
N MET A 47 0.91 12.72 -0.25
CA MET A 47 0.63 13.25 1.09
C MET A 47 1.62 14.34 1.50
N ALA A 48 2.88 14.26 1.05
CA ALA A 48 3.90 15.26 1.33
C ALA A 48 3.71 16.56 0.53
N ASP A 49 3.35 16.46 -0.74
CA ASP A 49 3.27 17.62 -1.65
C ASP A 49 1.90 18.33 -1.66
N GLY A 50 0.88 17.77 -0.99
CA GLY A 50 -0.42 18.41 -0.75
C GLY A 50 -1.32 18.62 -1.98
N ASN A 51 -0.83 18.36 -3.20
CA ASN A 51 -1.60 18.48 -4.43
C ASN A 51 -2.19 17.14 -4.87
N TYR A 52 -3.44 17.15 -5.33
CA TYR A 52 -3.96 16.06 -6.18
C TYR A 52 -3.11 16.02 -7.46
N GLN A 53 -2.12 15.15 -7.48
CA GLN A 53 -1.45 14.82 -8.73
C GLN A 53 -2.43 13.98 -9.56
N GLY A 54 -3.05 14.63 -10.56
CA GLY A 54 -3.88 13.96 -11.56
C GLY A 54 -3.09 12.87 -12.28
N GLY A 55 -3.80 11.94 -12.92
CA GLY A 55 -3.25 10.69 -13.49
C GLY A 55 -2.10 10.84 -14.50
N ASP A 56 -1.74 12.07 -14.88
CA ASP A 56 -0.69 12.40 -15.84
C ASP A 56 0.68 12.69 -15.21
N TYR A 57 0.82 12.75 -13.87
CA TYR A 57 2.08 13.19 -13.24
C TYR A 57 3.27 12.23 -13.44
N PHE A 58 3.05 10.95 -13.75
CA PHE A 58 4.14 9.95 -13.84
C PHE A 58 4.09 9.01 -15.05
N SER A 59 3.31 9.33 -16.09
CA SER A 59 3.42 8.63 -17.40
C SER A 59 4.71 8.97 -18.17
N LEU A 60 5.61 9.75 -17.56
CA LEU A 60 6.97 10.03 -18.04
C LEU A 60 7.98 9.41 -17.06
N GLY A 61 8.17 8.10 -17.19
CA GLY A 61 9.21 7.32 -16.51
C GLY A 61 9.54 6.07 -17.30
#